data_AF-A0A3D4XGY9-F1
#
_entry.id   AF-A0A3D4XGY9-F1
#
_cell.length_a   1.000
_cell.length_b   1.000
_cell.length_c   1.000
_cell.angle_alpha   90.00
_cell.angle_beta   90.00
_cell.angle_gamma   90.00
#
_symmetry.space_group_name_H-M   'P 1'
#
loop_
_entity.id
_entity.type
_entity.pdbx_description
1 polymer ?
#
loop_
_entity_poly.entity_id
_entity_poly.type
_entity_poly.pdbx_seq_one_letter_code
_entity_poly.pdbx_strand_id
1 'polypeptide(L)' 'MSYNKKYLLQRIVEIQNIVLREKERGFSQAWIYRHLISEKYHISEATFNRYLGINAKEQQRQLQEKGEF' A
#
# COMPACT_ATOMS: atom_id res chain seq x y z
N MET A 1 12.90 -7.86 17.40
CA MET A 1 12.79 -7.62 15.94
C MET A 1 11.97 -6.36 15.69
N SER A 2 12.61 -5.24 15.37
CA SER A 2 11.88 -4.08 14.84
C SER A 2 11.49 -4.45 13.41
N TYR A 3 10.23 -4.82 13.19
CA TYR A 3 9.72 -4.91 11.82
C TYR A 3 9.97 -3.55 11.20
N ASN A 4 10.85 -3.50 10.19
CA ASN A 4 11.27 -2.25 9.55
C ASN A 4 10.03 -1.53 9.01
N LYS A 5 9.46 -0.63 9.83
CA LYS A 5 8.26 0.15 9.52
C LYS A 5 8.40 0.84 8.17
N LYS A 6 9.64 1.20 7.79
CA LYS A 6 10.03 1.72 6.48
C LYS A 6 9.57 0.82 5.32
N TYR A 7 9.90 -0.47 5.31
CA TYR A 7 9.50 -1.40 4.23
C TYR A 7 8.00 -1.63 4.21
N LEU A 8 7.36 -1.71 5.38
CA LEU A 8 5.90 -1.86 5.45
C LEU A 8 5.20 -0.64 4.83
N LEU A 9 5.64 0.58 5.17
CA LEU A 9 5.06 1.81 4.66
C LEU A 9 5.32 1.99 3.16
N GLN A 10 6.52 1.63 2.68
CA GLN A 10 6.80 1.59 1.24
C GLN A 10 5.86 0.63 0.51
N ARG A 11 5.66 -0.59 1.03
CA ARG A 11 4.70 -1.55 0.45
C ARG A 11 3.27 -1.00 0.41
N ILE A 12 2.82 -0.35 1.49
CA ILE A 12 1.47 0.23 1.55
C ILE A 12 1.30 1.32 0.48
N VAL A 13 2.28 2.23 0.34
CA VAL A 13 2.22 3.29 -0.68
C VAL A 13 2.24 2.71 -2.10
N GLU A 14 3.05 1.67 -2.34
CA GLU A 14 3.07 0.99 -3.64
C GLU A 14 1.69 0.40 -3.98
N ILE A 15 1.05 -0.29 -3.03
CA ILE A 15 -0.29 -0.86 -3.19
C ILE A 15 -1.32 0.25 -3.46
N GLN A 16 -1.27 1.36 -2.71
CA GLN A 16 -2.18 2.49 -2.92
C GLN A 16 -2.02 3.11 -4.30
N ASN A 17 -0.79 3.26 -4.79
CA ASN A 17 -0.52 3.79 -6.13
C ASN A 17 -1.03 2.87 -7.23
N ILE A 18 -0.86 1.55 -7.09
CA ILE A 18 -1.42 0.55 -8.02
C ILE A 18 -2.94 0.69 -8.07
N VAL A 19 -3.59 0.75 -6.90
CA VAL A 19 -5.05 0.86 -6.81
C VAL A 19 -5.55 2.15 -7.44
N LEU A 20 -4.89 3.28 -7.20
CA LEU A 20 -5.26 4.56 -7.83
C LEU A 20 -5.14 4.49 -9.35
N ARG A 21 -4.00 4.02 -9.88
CA ARG A 21 -3.76 3.92 -11.33
C ARG A 21 -4.77 3.01 -12.02
N GLU A 22 -5.08 1.86 -11.43
CA GLU A 22 -6.01 0.90 -12.03
C GLU A 22 -7.47 1.33 -11.86
N LYS A 23 -7.79 2.07 -10.79
CA LYS A 23 -9.11 2.68 -10.63
C LYS A 23 -9.34 3.79 -11.65
N GLU A 24 -8.33 4.59 -11.98
CA GLU A 24 -8.39 5.56 -13.08
C GLU A 24 -8.63 4.89 -14.44
N ARG A 25 -8.15 3.66 -14.61
CA ARG A 25 -8.42 2.82 -15.81
C ARG A 25 -9.82 2.18 -15.81
N GLY A 26 -10.60 2.35 -14.74
CA GLY A 26 -11.97 1.83 -14.62
C GLY A 26 -12.08 0.46 -13.94
N PHE A 27 -11.01 -0.08 -13.38
CA PHE A 27 -11.07 -1.36 -12.66
C PHE A 27 -11.67 -1.20 -11.25
N SER A 28 -12.42 -2.21 -10.83
CA SER A 28 -12.97 -2.26 -9.48
C SER A 28 -11.90 -2.65 -8.46
N GLN A 29 -12.05 -2.17 -7.24
CA GLN A 29 -11.14 -2.47 -6.13
C GLN A 29 -11.03 -3.99 -5.86
N ALA A 30 -12.13 -4.73 -5.99
CA ALA A 30 -12.14 -6.19 -5.86
C ALA A 30 -11.35 -6.88 -6.98
N TRP A 31 -11.44 -6.38 -8.22
CA TRP A 31 -10.67 -6.90 -9.33
C TRP A 31 -9.17 -6.67 -9.12
N ILE A 32 -8.79 -5.45 -8.74
CA ILE A 32 -7.41 -5.07 -8.44
C ILE A 32 -6.83 -5.93 -7.30
N TYR A 33 -7.60 -6.14 -6.23
CA TYR A 33 -7.17 -7.01 -5.15
C TYR A 33 -6.89 -8.44 -5.64
N ARG A 34 -7.83 -9.05 -6.37
CA ARG A 34 -7.73 -10.44 -6.80
C ARG A 34 -6.64 -10.67 -7.85
N HIS A 35 -6.46 -9.76 -8.80
CA HIS A 35 -5.58 -9.97 -9.96
C HIS A 35 -4.19 -9.35 -9.81
N LEU A 36 -4.04 -8.30 -8.99
CA LEU A 36 -2.76 -7.58 -8.88
C LEU A 36 -2.15 -7.69 -7.48
N ILE A 37 -2.96 -7.57 -6.44
CA ILE A 37 -2.43 -7.48 -5.06
C ILE A 37 -2.25 -8.84 -4.41
N SER A 38 -3.25 -9.72 -4.52
CA SER A 38 -3.23 -11.04 -3.90
C SER A 38 -2.09 -11.90 -4.48
N GLU A 39 -1.89 -11.85 -5.79
CA GLU A 39 -0.83 -12.57 -6.48
C GLU A 39 0.57 -12.03 -6.13
N LYS A 40 0.75 -10.71 -6.12
CA LYS A 40 2.08 -10.09 -5.91
C LYS A 40 2.51 -10.06 -4.44
N TYR A 41 1.59 -9.77 -3.53
CA TYR A 41 1.92 -9.49 -2.13
C TYR A 41 1.49 -10.60 -1.17
N HIS A 42 0.73 -11.59 -1.64
CA HIS A 42 0.19 -12.70 -0.85
C HIS A 42 -0.46 -12.22 0.46
N ILE A 43 -1.23 -11.14 0.39
CA ILE A 43 -1.96 -10.58 1.54
C ILE A 43 -3.44 -10.89 1.44
N SER A 44 -4.06 -11.08 2.60
CA SER A 44 -5.51 -11.22 2.73
C SER A 44 -6.24 -9.90 2.43
N GLU A 45 -7.52 -10.02 2.05
CA GLU A 45 -8.37 -8.87 1.71
C GLU A 45 -8.54 -7.91 2.88
N ALA A 46 -8.64 -8.44 4.10
CA ALA A 46 -8.67 -7.65 5.33
C ALA A 46 -7.41 -6.77 5.49
N THR A 47 -6.23 -7.33 5.18
CA THR A 47 -4.96 -6.59 5.22
C THR A 47 -4.91 -5.52 4.14
N PHE A 48 -5.38 -5.84 2.94
CA PHE A 48 -5.48 -4.89 1.84
C PHE A 48 -6.39 -3.70 2.19
N ASN A 49 -7.59 -3.96 2.71
CA ASN A 49 -8.52 -2.91 3.14
C ASN A 49 -7.92 -2.06 4.27
N ARG A 50 -7.22 -2.69 5.22
CA ARG A 50 -6.47 -1.97 6.26
C ARG A 50 -5.41 -1.06 5.65
N TYR A 51 -4.67 -1.52 4.65
CA TYR A 51 -3.63 -0.74 3.97
C TYR A 51 -4.20 0.44 3.18
N LEU A 52 -5.38 0.30 2.59
CA LEU A 52 -6.07 1.40 1.90
C LEU A 52 -6.54 2.50 2.87
N GLY A 53 -6.91 2.14 4.10
CA GLY A 53 -7.30 3.11 5.14
C GLY A 53 -6.13 3.81 5.84
N ILE A 54 -4.89 3.35 5.66
CA ILE A 54 -3.71 3.98 6.26
C ILE A 54 -3.33 5.21 5.44
N ASN A 55 -3.18 6.37 6.09
CA ASN A 55 -2.63 7.57 5.45
C ASN A 55 -1.11 7.43 5.24
N ALA A 56 -0.72 6.61 4.26
CA ALA A 56 0.67 6.22 4.05
C ALA A 56 1.51 7.34 3.41
N LYS A 57 0.89 8.27 2.68
CA LYS A 57 1.54 9.49 2.17
C LYS A 57 2.03 10.39 3.32
N GLU A 58 1.19 10.62 4.33
CA GLU A 58 1.57 11.39 5.52
C GLU A 58 2.71 10.70 6.29
N GLN A 59 2.65 9.38 6.43
CA GLN A 59 3.70 8.62 7.12
C GLN A 59 5.02 8.59 6.34
N GLN A 60 4.99 8.57 5.01
CA GLN A 60 6.20 8.74 4.19
C GLN A 60 6.82 10.12 4.36
N ARG A 61 5.99 11.17 4.39
CA ARG A 61 6.46 12.54 4.64
C ARG A 61 7.14 12.65 6.00
N GLN A 62 6.54 12.09 7.05
CA GLN A 62 7.14 12.07 8.39
C GLN A 62 8.45 11.27 8.45
N LEU A 63 8.60 10.22 7.65
CA LEU A 63 9.86 9.46 7.54
C LEU A 63 10.94 10.24 6.79
N GLN A 64 10.59 10.99 5.74
CA GLN A 64 11.50 11.87 5.01
C GLN A 64 11.95 13.05 5.89
N GLU A 65 11.02 13.66 6.63
CA GLU A 65 11.31 14.77 7.55
C GLU A 65 12.16 14.33 8.76
N LYS A 66 12.12 13.05 9.15
CA LYS A 66 12.94 12.49 10.25
C LYS A 66 14.38 12.13 9.86
N GLY A 67 14.80 12.30 8.60
CA GLY A 67 16.21 12.19 8.22
C GLY A 67 16.86 10.80 8.40
N GLU A 68 16.09 9.70 8.30
CA GLU A 68 16.64 8.33 8.18
C GLU A 68 16.90 7.96 6.71
N PHE A 69 17.67 8.81 6.02
CA PHE A 69 18.18 8.59 4.66
C PHE A 69 19.69 8.73 4.62
#